data_AF-A0A7J2Z1H2-F1
#
_entry.id   AF-A0A7J2Z1H2-F1
#
_cell.length_a   1.000
_cell.length_b   1.000
_cell.length_c   1.000
_cell.angle_alpha   90.00
_cell.angle_beta   90.00
_cell.angle_gamma   90.00
#
_symmetry.space_group_name_H-M   'P 1'
#
loop_
_entity.id
_entity.type
_entity.pdbx_description
1 polymer ?
#
loop_
_entity_poly.entity_id
_entity_poly.type
_entity_poly.pdbx_seq_one_letter_code
_entity_poly.pdbx_strand_id
1 'polypeptide(L)'
;MRNALKQAYIEVEGETLRNLGDRDLLILSSLIRNQDTNRAYAEIFDSNNPILKGMSKSTFFQSVNYLQNLGLITLIKKKIDRYYTMESQILLSDESIVNGEIKKRL
;
A
#
# COMPACT_ATOMS: atom_id res chain seq x y z
N MET A 1 -10.03 26.87 9.92
CA MET A 1 -10.64 26.01 8.89
C MET A 1 -9.66 24.99 8.30
N ARG A 2 -8.46 25.39 7.84
CA ARG A 2 -7.44 24.45 7.31
C ARG A 2 -7.05 23.31 8.28
N ASN A 3 -6.91 23.60 9.59
CA ASN A 3 -6.53 22.58 10.57
C ASN A 3 -7.64 21.54 10.82
N ALA A 4 -8.90 21.95 10.82
CA ALA A 4 -10.03 21.03 11.01
C ALA A 4 -10.20 20.08 9.81
N LEU A 5 -10.03 20.60 8.59
CA LEU A 5 -10.06 19.79 7.36
C LEU A 5 -8.91 18.78 7.33
N LYS A 6 -7.68 19.22 7.67
CA LYS A 6 -6.53 18.32 7.77
C LYS A 6 -6.75 17.22 8.82
N GLN A 7 -7.31 17.59 9.97
CA GLN A 7 -7.59 16.64 11.04
C GLN A 7 -8.63 15.60 10.62
N ALA A 8 -9.71 16.02 9.97
CA ALA A 8 -10.74 15.12 9.46
C ALA A 8 -10.17 14.16 8.40
N TYR A 9 -9.28 14.64 7.53
CA TYR A 9 -8.61 13.80 6.54
C TYR A 9 -7.74 12.71 7.20
N ILE A 10 -6.92 13.09 8.18
CA ILE A 10 -6.09 12.15 8.94
C ILE A 10 -6.95 11.12 9.69
N GLU A 11 -8.10 11.53 10.23
CA GLU A 11 -9.00 10.64 10.94
C GLU A 11 -9.64 9.59 10.02
N VAL A 12 -10.06 10.00 8.82
CA VAL A 12 -10.60 9.11 7.78
C VAL A 12 -9.52 8.13 7.28
N GLU A 13 -8.30 8.61 7.03
CA GLU A 13 -7.18 7.74 6.63
C GLU A 13 -6.84 6.75 7.74
N GLY A 14 -6.78 7.23 8.99
CA GLY A 14 -6.53 6.41 10.16
C GLY A 14 -7.60 5.34 10.36
N GLU A 15 -8.88 5.66 10.14
CA GLU A 15 -9.97 4.69 10.19
C GLU A 15 -9.88 3.67 9.06
N THR A 16 -9.56 4.12 7.84
CA THR A 16 -9.39 3.23 6.69
C THR A 16 -8.28 2.22 6.93
N LEU A 17 -7.13 2.67 7.44
CA LEU A 17 -6.02 1.79 7.81
C LEU A 17 -6.37 0.86 8.97
N ARG A 18 -7.17 1.34 9.93
CA ARG A 18 -7.66 0.49 11.02
C ARG A 18 -8.53 -0.66 10.53
N ASN A 19 -9.21 -0.49 9.39
CA ASN A 19 -10.08 -1.50 8.82
C ASN A 19 -9.37 -2.41 7.79
N LEU A 20 -8.11 -2.13 7.44
CA LEU A 20 -7.32 -3.02 6.58
C LEU A 20 -6.98 -4.32 7.30
N GLY A 21 -7.00 -5.44 6.55
CA GLY A 21 -6.40 -6.68 6.99
C GLY A 21 -4.88 -6.59 6.99
N ASP A 22 -4.22 -7.33 7.89
CA ASP A 22 -2.75 -7.26 8.08
C ASP A 22 -1.96 -7.50 6.79
N ARG A 23 -2.44 -8.42 5.94
CA ARG A 23 -1.85 -8.67 4.63
C ARG A 23 -1.84 -7.42 3.75
N ASP A 24 -2.98 -6.74 3.64
CA ASP A 24 -3.12 -5.58 2.77
C ASP A 24 -2.36 -4.37 3.34
N LEU A 25 -2.29 -4.26 4.66
CA LEU A 25 -1.47 -3.27 5.36
C LEU A 25 0.04 -3.48 5.10
N LEU A 26 0.51 -4.72 5.12
CA LEU A 26 1.89 -5.06 4.80
C LEU A 26 2.22 -4.84 3.31
N ILE A 27 1.27 -5.11 2.41
CA ILE A 27 1.40 -4.81 0.98
C ILE A 27 1.49 -3.30 0.76
N LEU A 28 0.62 -2.51 1.40
CA LEU A 28 0.68 -1.04 1.34
C LEU A 28 2.04 -0.53 1.82
N SER A 29 2.58 -1.09 2.90
CA SER A 29 3.92 -0.78 3.41
C SER A 29 5.03 -1.10 2.40
N SER A 30 4.92 -2.20 1.66
CA SER A 30 5.85 -2.54 0.57
C SER A 30 5.76 -1.55 -0.60
N LEU A 31 4.55 -1.15 -1.00
CA LEU A 31 4.33 -0.15 -2.06
C LEU A 31 4.88 1.24 -1.69
N ILE A 32 4.82 1.61 -0.41
CA ILE A 32 5.44 2.84 0.11
C ILE A 32 6.97 2.80 -0.05
N ARG A 33 7.60 1.65 0.23
CA ARG A 33 9.05 1.47 0.05
C ARG A 33 9.45 1.36 -1.43
N ASN A 34 8.60 0.76 -2.25
CA ASN A 34 8.87 0.42 -3.64
C ASN A 34 7.65 0.74 -4.53
N GLN A 35 7.71 1.87 -5.22
CA GLN A 35 6.61 2.29 -6.10
C GLN A 35 6.44 1.40 -7.33
N ASP A 36 7.49 0.73 -7.84
CA ASP A 36 7.32 -0.25 -8.92
C ASP A 36 6.62 -1.51 -8.37
N THR A 37 5.41 -1.78 -8.87
CA THR A 37 4.57 -2.87 -8.35
C THR A 37 5.16 -4.27 -8.56
N ASN A 38 6.02 -4.48 -9.56
CA ASN A 38 6.70 -5.76 -9.73
C ASN A 38 7.84 -5.91 -8.71
N ARG A 39 8.57 -4.82 -8.41
CA ARG A 39 9.60 -4.83 -7.35
C ARG A 39 8.99 -5.01 -5.98
N ALA A 40 7.88 -4.32 -5.68
CA ALA A 40 7.14 -4.51 -4.44
C ALA A 40 6.63 -5.95 -4.29
N TYR A 41 6.15 -6.57 -5.37
CA TYR A 41 5.78 -7.98 -5.36
C TYR A 41 6.97 -8.90 -5.07
N ALA A 42 8.13 -8.65 -5.69
CA ALA A 42 9.34 -9.44 -5.44
C ALA A 42 9.74 -9.40 -3.95
N GLU A 43 9.69 -8.22 -3.32
CA GLU A 43 9.96 -8.06 -1.89
C GLU A 43 8.98 -8.87 -1.02
N ILE A 44 7.68 -8.85 -1.36
CA ILE A 44 6.66 -9.62 -0.64
C ILE A 44 6.88 -11.12 -0.82
N PHE A 45 7.17 -11.55 -2.04
CA PHE A 45 7.39 -12.95 -2.39
C PHE A 45 8.60 -13.54 -1.65
N ASP A 46 9.69 -12.78 -1.55
CA ASP A 46 10.92 -13.16 -0.86
C ASP A 46 10.83 -12.98 0.68
N SER A 47 9.72 -12.43 1.18
CA SER A 47 9.57 -12.18 2.61
C SER A 47 9.39 -13.47 3.41
N ASN A 48 10.06 -13.54 4.57
CA ASN A 48 9.87 -14.61 5.55
C ASN A 48 8.63 -14.39 6.45
N ASN A 49 7.84 -13.35 6.18
CA ASN A 49 6.66 -13.04 6.99
C ASN A 49 5.58 -14.12 6.77
N PRO A 50 5.12 -14.83 7.83
CA PRO A 50 4.12 -15.88 7.70
C PRO A 50 2.81 -15.45 7.03
N ILE A 51 2.42 -14.17 7.16
CA ILE A 51 1.21 -13.60 6.55
C ILE A 51 1.33 -13.48 5.02
N LEU A 52 2.57 -13.32 4.54
CA LEU A 52 2.88 -13.03 3.14
C LEU A 52 3.49 -14.21 2.39
N LYS A 53 4.06 -15.18 3.12
CA LYS A 53 4.80 -16.30 2.56
C LYS A 53 3.95 -17.11 1.57
N GLY A 54 4.51 -17.36 0.39
CA GLY A 54 3.84 -18.14 -0.66
C GLY A 54 2.74 -17.38 -1.41
N MET A 55 2.65 -16.06 -1.26
CA MET A 55 1.67 -15.25 -1.98
C MET A 55 1.91 -15.28 -3.50
N SER A 56 0.87 -15.63 -4.23
CA SER A 56 0.88 -15.56 -5.69
C SER A 56 0.83 -14.12 -6.18
N LYS A 57 1.33 -13.89 -7.40
CA LYS A 57 1.25 -12.59 -8.06
C LYS A 57 -0.19 -12.11 -8.21
N SER A 58 -1.14 -13.01 -8.51
CA SER A 58 -2.55 -12.64 -8.65
C SER A 58 -3.14 -12.13 -7.34
N THR A 59 -2.88 -12.81 -6.21
CA THR A 59 -3.35 -12.37 -4.89
C THR A 59 -2.76 -11.02 -4.50
N PHE A 60 -1.47 -10.80 -4.79
CA PHE A 60 -0.85 -9.50 -4.59
C PHE A 60 -1.59 -8.39 -5.37
N PHE A 61 -1.84 -8.58 -6.67
CA PHE A 61 -2.54 -7.56 -7.47
C PHE A 61 -4.01 -7.40 -7.09
N GLN A 62 -4.67 -8.41 -6.51
CA GLN A 62 -6.00 -8.24 -5.90
C GLN A 62 -5.95 -7.26 -4.73
N SER A 63 -4.95 -7.40 -3.84
CA SER A 63 -4.73 -6.46 -2.74
C SER A 63 -4.37 -5.06 -3.26
N VAL A 64 -3.50 -4.94 -4.27
CA VAL A 64 -3.17 -3.64 -4.88
C VAL A 64 -4.43 -2.96 -5.44
N ASN A 65 -5.28 -3.69 -6.16
CA ASN A 65 -6.54 -3.14 -6.67
C ASN A 65 -7.50 -2.74 -5.54
N TYR A 66 -7.56 -3.52 -4.47
CA TYR A 66 -8.35 -3.18 -3.30
C TYR A 66 -7.86 -1.88 -2.64
N LEU A 67 -6.55 -1.73 -2.44
CA LEU A 67 -5.95 -0.49 -1.91
C LEU A 67 -6.22 0.72 -2.80
N GLN A 68 -6.22 0.54 -4.12
CA GLN A 68 -6.59 1.60 -5.07
C GLN A 68 -8.07 1.98 -4.94
N ASN A 69 -8.97 1.00 -4.78
CA ASN A 69 -10.40 1.26 -4.60
C ASN A 69 -10.71 1.99 -3.28
N LEU A 70 -9.88 1.81 -2.26
CA LEU A 70 -9.95 2.57 -1.01
C LEU A 70 -9.38 3.99 -1.12
N GLY A 71 -8.80 4.36 -2.27
CA GLY A 71 -8.19 5.67 -2.48
C GLY A 71 -6.86 5.86 -1.74
N LEU A 72 -6.21 4.77 -1.31
CA LEU A 72 -4.91 4.83 -0.61
C LEU A 72 -3.74 4.95 -1.58
N ILE A 73 -3.92 4.42 -2.80
CA ILE A 73 -2.94 4.48 -3.88
C ILE A 73 -3.64 4.76 -5.21
N THR A 74 -2.86 5.15 -6.22
CA THR A 74 -3.27 5.07 -7.62
C THR A 74 -2.18 4.41 -8.46
N LEU A 75 -2.57 3.65 -9.48
CA LEU A 75 -1.65 2.97 -10.38
C LEU A 75 -1.43 3.77 -11.67
N ILE A 76 -0.17 4.02 -11.99
CA ILE A 76 0.24 4.75 -13.18
C ILE A 76 1.10 3.87 -14.07
N LYS A 77 0.79 3.87 -15.38
CA LYS A 77 1.64 3.24 -16.38
C LYS A 77 2.91 4.05 -16.56
N LYS A 78 4.06 3.45 -16.30
CA LYS A 78 5.37 4.04 -16.58
C LYS A 78 6.04 3.30 -17.73
N LYS A 79 6.53 4.06 -18.70
CA LYS A 79 7.32 3.52 -19.80
C LYS A 79 8.77 3.34 -19.35
N ILE A 80 9.30 2.13 -19.51
CA ILE A 80 10.72 1.81 -19.32
C ILE A 80 11.20 1.18 -20.64
N ASP A 81 12.03 1.92 -21.38
CA ASP A 81 12.48 1.59 -22.73
C ASP A 81 11.31 1.25 -23.69
N ARG A 82 11.19 -0.03 -24.04
CA ARG A 82 10.18 -0.57 -24.96
C ARG A 82 8.96 -1.17 -24.25
N TYR A 83 8.97 -1.22 -22.92
CA TYR A 83 7.94 -1.87 -22.12
C TYR A 83 7.26 -0.86 -21.19
N TYR A 84 6.08 -1.24 -20.68
CA TYR A 84 5.40 -0.49 -19.63
C TYR A 84 5.39 -1.31 -18.34
N THR A 85 5.68 -0.65 -17.23
CA THR A 85 5.46 -1.14 -15.86
C THR A 85 4.33 -0.36 -15.21
N MET A 86 3.85 -0.83 -14.07
CA MET A 86 2.88 -0.11 -13.23
C MET A 86 3.61 0.40 -11.99
N GLU A 87 3.53 1.71 -11.75
CA GLU A 87 3.96 2.33 -10.50
C GLU A 87 2.74 2.66 -9.63
N SER A 88 2.84 2.40 -8.33
CA SER A 88 1.90 2.88 -7.33
C SER A 88 2.34 4.26 -6.83
N GLN A 89 1.46 5.24 -6.94
CA GLN A 89 1.57 6.50 -6.21
C GLN A 89 0.76 6.41 -4.93
N ILE A 90 1.34 6.84 -3.82
CA ILE A 90 0.69 6.87 -2.51
C ILE A 90 -0.15 8.14 -2.40
N LEU A 91 -1.39 8.01 -1.95
CA LEU A 91 -2.34 9.11 -1.80
C LEU A 91 -2.55 9.54 -0.33
N LEU A 92 -1.83 8.89 0.59
CA LEU A 92 -1.87 9.20 2.01
C LEU A 92 -1.29 10.59 2.29
N SER A 93 -1.90 11.35 3.21
CA SER A 93 -1.34 12.65 3.64
C SER A 93 -0.06 12.50 4.46
N ASP A 94 0.09 11.39 5.16
CA ASP A 94 1.27 11.04 5.95
C ASP A 94 1.45 9.52 5.92
N GLU A 95 2.47 9.03 5.22
CA GLU A 95 2.73 7.59 5.08
C GLU A 95 3.20 6.94 6.39
N SER A 96 3.70 7.73 7.35
CA SER A 96 4.22 7.21 8.61
C SER A 96 3.14 6.56 9.49
N ILE A 97 1.88 6.93 9.28
CA ILE A 97 0.73 6.35 9.98
C ILE A 97 0.57 4.85 9.69
N VAL A 98 0.99 4.38 8.50
CA VAL A 98 0.97 2.96 8.13
C VAL A 98 1.92 2.16 9.01
N ASN A 99 3.14 2.67 9.21
CA ASN A 99 4.11 2.05 10.12
C ASN A 99 3.63 2.08 11.58
N GLY A 100 2.95 3.17 11.97
CA GLY A 100 2.31 3.27 13.28
C GLY A 100 1.25 2.19 13.49
N GLU A 101 0.45 1.90 12.47
CA GLU A 101 -0.60 0.87 12.55
C GLU A 101 -0.02 -0.55 12.51
N ILE A 102 1.01 -0.81 11.71
CA ILE A 102 1.72 -2.10 11.70
C ILE A 102 2.29 -2.41 13.08
N LYS A 103 3.02 -1.48 13.70
CA LYS A 103 3.64 -1.67 15.03
C LYS A 103 2.65 -1.95 16.15
N LYS A 104 1.37 -1.57 16.00
CA LYS A 104 0.33 -1.87 16.99
C LYS A 104 -0.20 -3.30 16.88
N ARG A 105 -0.06 -3.93 15.72
CA ARG A 105 -0.72 -5.20 15.37
C ARG A 105 0.24 -6.37 15.24
N LEU A 106 1.45 -6.10 14.72
CA LEU A 106 2.44 -7.08 14.28
C LEU A 106 3.79 -6.81 14.95
#